data_AF-A0A4Y9QY33-F1
#
_entry.id   AF-A0A4Y9QY33-F1
#
_cell.length_a   1.000
_cell.length_b   1.000
_cell.length_c   1.000
_cell.angle_alpha   90.00
_cell.angle_beta   90.00
_cell.angle_gamma   90.00
#
_symmetry.space_group_name_H-M   'P 1'
#
loop_
_entity.id
_entity.type
_entity.pdbx_description
1 polymer ?
#
loop_
_entity_poly.entity_id
_entity_poly.type
_entity_poly.pdbx_seq_one_letter_code
_entity_poly.pdbx_strand_id
1 'polypeptide(L)'
;MNTVFPLNADAARPWYKHRWPWLLMSGPAVVVLAASYTAYLAVVKQDALVVDDYYKQGKAINQDLRRDRAASRLLLNSSLRYDPAAGAIHGAVASMGAGYTQRIAVTLVHPTL
;
A
#
# COMPACT_ATOMS: atom_id res chain seq x y z
N MET A 1 23.91 -47.87 70.38
CA MET A 1 24.76 -47.66 69.19
C MET A 1 23.86 -47.09 68.10
N ASN A 2 23.91 -45.77 67.86
CA ASN A 2 23.14 -45.13 66.79
C ASN A 2 24.10 -44.64 65.72
N THR A 3 24.03 -45.24 64.54
CA THR A 3 24.78 -44.82 63.35
C THR A 3 24.00 -43.74 62.63
N VAL A 4 24.47 -42.50 62.70
CA VAL A 4 23.92 -41.37 61.94
C VAL A 4 24.40 -41.50 60.50
N PHE A 5 23.49 -41.67 59.55
CA PHE A 5 23.82 -41.59 58.12
C PHE A 5 24.11 -40.13 57.76
N PRO A 6 25.24 -39.80 57.12
CA PRO A 6 25.41 -38.47 56.56
C PRO A 6 24.39 -38.32 55.42
N LEU A 7 23.40 -37.45 55.60
CA LEU A 7 22.62 -36.94 54.48
C LEU A 7 23.62 -36.18 53.62
N ASN A 8 24.02 -36.76 52.48
CA ASN A 8 24.88 -36.11 51.51
C ASN A 8 24.26 -34.75 51.16
N ALA A 9 24.76 -33.70 51.81
CA ALA A 9 24.52 -32.32 51.45
C ALA A 9 25.45 -32.00 50.29
N ASP A 10 25.27 -32.70 49.17
CA ASP A 10 25.75 -32.22 47.89
C ASP A 10 25.00 -30.90 47.68
N ALA A 11 25.65 -29.79 48.03
CA ALA A 11 25.12 -28.44 47.84
C ALA A 11 24.77 -28.29 46.36
N ALA A 12 23.50 -28.54 46.04
CA ALA A 12 23.00 -28.59 44.68
C ALA A 12 23.36 -27.26 44.03
N ARG A 13 24.29 -27.31 43.06
CA ARG A 13 24.73 -26.10 42.37
C ARG A 13 23.49 -25.40 41.81
N PRO A 14 23.42 -24.06 41.88
CA PRO A 14 22.26 -23.35 41.39
C PRO A 14 21.98 -23.70 39.92
N TRP A 15 20.73 -23.98 39.60
CA TRP A 15 20.29 -24.55 38.31
C TRP A 15 20.79 -23.76 37.09
N TYR A 16 20.89 -22.43 37.19
CA TYR A 16 21.35 -21.53 36.14
C TYR A 16 22.84 -21.71 35.76
N LYS A 17 23.64 -22.36 36.62
CA LYS A 17 25.05 -22.67 36.32
C LYS A 17 25.20 -23.90 35.42
N HIS A 18 24.14 -24.70 35.28
CA HIS A 18 24.17 -25.86 34.39
C HIS A 18 23.92 -25.42 32.95
N ARG A 19 24.64 -26.03 31.99
CA ARG A 19 24.51 -25.70 30.56
C ARG A 19 23.21 -26.23 29.93
N TRP A 20 22.69 -27.33 30.47
CA TRP A 20 21.52 -28.04 29.93
C TRP A 20 20.22 -27.20 29.90
N PRO A 21 19.85 -26.46 30.96
CA PRO A 21 18.69 -25.56 30.92
C PRO A 21 18.76 -24.51 29.82
N TRP A 22 19.93 -23.92 29.60
CA TRP A 22 20.12 -22.90 28.56
C TRP A 22 19.99 -23.48 27.14
N LEU A 23 20.47 -24.70 26.91
CA LEU A 23 20.31 -25.39 25.63
C LEU A 23 18.83 -25.71 25.35
N LEU A 24 18.08 -26.15 26.37
CA LEU A 24 16.64 -26.38 26.24
C LEU A 24 15.86 -25.07 25.99
N MET A 25 16.23 -23.98 26.67
CA MET A 25 15.61 -22.66 26.51
C MET A 25 15.97 -21.97 25.19
N SER A 26 17.07 -22.38 24.54
CA SER A 26 17.55 -21.74 23.29
C SER A 26 16.53 -21.82 22.15
N GLY A 27 15.84 -22.95 21.99
CA GLY A 27 14.83 -23.13 20.94
C GLY A 27 13.69 -22.12 21.05
N PRO A 28 12.96 -22.09 22.18
CA PRO A 28 11.92 -21.09 22.42
C PRO A 28 12.42 -19.64 22.32
N ALA A 29 13.61 -19.35 22.83
CA ALA A 29 14.18 -17.99 22.77
C ALA A 29 14.40 -17.51 21.32
N VAL A 30 14.91 -18.39 20.46
CA VAL A 30 15.10 -18.08 19.02
C VAL A 30 13.76 -17.84 18.34
N VAL A 31 12.73 -18.63 18.64
CA VAL A 31 11.38 -18.45 18.07
C VAL A 31 10.79 -17.10 18.45
N VAL A 32 10.88 -16.70 19.71
CA VAL A 32 10.41 -15.39 20.17
C VAL A 32 11.15 -14.27 19.45
N LEU A 33 12.48 -14.34 19.35
CA LEU A 33 13.28 -13.34 18.64
C LEU A 33 12.89 -13.24 17.15
N ALA A 34 12.74 -14.37 16.46
CA ALA A 34 12.35 -14.40 15.05
C ALA A 34 10.93 -13.86 14.82
N ALA A 35 9.99 -14.20 15.70
CA ALA A 35 8.62 -13.69 15.64
C ALA A 35 8.56 -12.18 15.89
N SER A 36 9.27 -11.68 16.91
CA SER A 36 9.38 -10.25 17.18
C SER A 36 10.04 -9.48 16.04
N TYR A 37 11.09 -10.05 15.43
CA TYR A 37 11.74 -9.44 14.27
C TYR A 37 10.82 -9.38 13.05
N THR A 38 10.09 -10.46 12.78
CA THR A 38 9.08 -10.50 11.72
C THR A 38 7.95 -9.48 11.98
N ALA A 39 7.47 -9.38 13.22
CA ALA A 39 6.47 -8.39 13.61
C ALA A 39 6.99 -6.95 13.45
N TYR A 40 8.25 -6.71 13.83
CA TYR A 40 8.91 -5.42 13.61
C TYR A 40 8.99 -5.08 12.11
N LEU A 41 9.39 -6.04 11.27
CA LEU A 41 9.40 -5.86 9.83
C LEU A 41 7.99 -5.55 9.31
N ALA A 42 6.95 -6.26 9.76
CA ALA A 42 5.58 -6.01 9.33
C ALA A 42 5.09 -4.59 9.69
N VAL A 43 5.54 -4.04 10.82
CA VAL A 43 5.15 -2.68 11.26
C VAL A 43 5.97 -1.59 10.56
N VAL A 44 7.28 -1.80 10.39
CA VAL A 44 8.20 -0.79 9.85
C VAL A 44 8.26 -0.81 8.33
N LYS A 45 8.21 -1.99 7.72
CA LYS A 45 8.07 -2.20 6.28
C LYS A 45 6.59 -2.37 5.98
N GLN A 46 5.84 -1.28 6.08
CA GLN A 46 4.56 -1.21 5.38
C GLN A 46 4.91 -1.32 3.89
N ASP A 47 4.59 -2.44 3.27
CA ASP A 47 4.42 -2.50 1.81
C ASP A 47 3.28 -1.55 1.46
N ALA A 48 3.60 -0.26 1.38
CA ALA A 48 2.73 0.77 0.87
C ALA A 48 2.69 0.68 -0.66
N LEU A 49 2.45 -0.53 -1.18
CA LEU A 49 2.38 -0.76 -2.61
C LEU A 49 1.16 -1.62 -2.91
N VAL A 50 0.23 -1.01 -3.66
CA VAL A 50 -0.89 -1.64 -4.37
C VAL A 50 -2.15 -1.91 -3.55
N VAL A 51 -2.94 -0.86 -3.28
CA VAL A 51 -4.42 -0.93 -3.42
C VAL A 51 -4.99 0.42 -3.82
N ASP A 52 -4.46 1.52 -3.27
CA ASP A 52 -5.07 2.85 -3.48
C ASP A 52 -5.02 3.31 -4.95
N ASP A 53 -3.91 3.09 -5.64
CA ASP A 53 -3.77 3.57 -7.02
C ASP A 53 -4.54 2.70 -8.02
N TYR A 54 -4.66 1.39 -7.79
CA TYR A 54 -5.45 0.51 -8.67
C TYR A 54 -6.96 0.79 -8.57
N TYR A 55 -7.47 1.03 -7.36
CA TYR A 55 -8.87 1.39 -7.16
C TYR A 55 -9.19 2.78 -7.76
N LYS A 56 -8.27 3.75 -7.61
CA LYS A 56 -8.39 5.07 -8.23
C LYS A 56 -8.36 4.99 -9.75
N GLN A 57 -7.50 4.17 -10.33
CA GLN A 57 -7.39 3.98 -11.78
C GLN A 57 -8.67 3.37 -12.37
N GLY A 58 -9.23 2.34 -11.73
CA GLY A 58 -10.52 1.76 -12.14
C GLY A 58 -11.69 2.75 -12.06
N LYS A 59 -11.71 3.63 -11.06
CA LYS A 59 -12.73 4.68 -10.91
C LYS A 59 -12.58 5.79 -11.97
N ALA A 60 -11.35 6.21 -12.26
CA ALA A 60 -11.06 7.20 -13.30
C ALA A 60 -11.51 6.70 -14.69
N ILE A 61 -11.17 5.45 -15.04
CA ILE A 61 -11.58 4.83 -16.32
C ILE A 61 -13.11 4.79 -16.45
N ASN A 62 -13.84 4.40 -15.40
CA ASN A 62 -15.30 4.39 -15.42
C ASN A 62 -15.90 5.80 -15.59
N GLN A 63 -15.27 6.80 -14.99
CA GLN A 63 -15.70 8.19 -15.11
C GLN A 63 -15.46 8.74 -16.52
N ASP A 64 -14.33 8.41 -17.14
CA ASP A 64 -14.01 8.76 -18.52
C ASP A 64 -15.00 8.10 -19.50
N LEU A 65 -15.26 6.79 -19.36
CA LEU A 65 -16.25 6.09 -20.19
C LEU A 65 -17.65 6.71 -20.07
N ARG A 66 -18.03 7.18 -18.88
CA ARG A 66 -19.33 7.86 -18.67
C ARG A 66 -19.36 9.24 -19.35
N ARG A 67 -18.26 9.99 -19.29
CA ARG A 67 -18.11 11.29 -19.95
C ARG A 67 -18.15 11.11 -21.48
N ASP A 68 -17.44 10.13 -22.01
CA ASP A 68 -17.40 9.85 -23.44
C ASP A 68 -18.77 9.44 -23.98
N ARG A 69 -19.48 8.54 -23.27
CA ARG A 69 -20.86 8.20 -23.65
C ARG A 69 -21.81 9.40 -23.61
N ALA A 70 -21.64 10.31 -22.67
CA ALA A 70 -22.42 11.54 -22.63
C ALA A 70 -22.10 12.46 -23.83
N ALA A 71 -20.82 12.59 -24.18
CA ALA A 71 -20.38 13.34 -25.35
C ALA A 71 -20.92 12.73 -26.67
N SER A 72 -20.87 11.41 -26.81
CA SER A 72 -21.42 10.70 -27.98
C SER A 72 -22.94 10.87 -28.11
N ARG A 73 -23.68 10.80 -26.99
CA ARG A 73 -25.15 11.06 -27.00
C ARG A 73 -25.49 12.48 -27.46
N LEU A 74 -24.62 13.44 -27.17
CA LEU A 74 -24.78 14.82 -27.59
C LEU A 74 -24.22 15.07 -29.00
N LEU A 75 -23.65 14.08 -29.70
CA LEU A 75 -22.97 14.25 -30.99
C LEU A 75 -21.89 15.35 -30.93
N LEU A 76 -21.20 15.46 -29.79
CA LEU A 76 -20.10 16.42 -29.58
C LEU A 76 -18.83 15.92 -30.28
N ASN A 77 -18.27 16.77 -31.13
CA ASN A 77 -16.98 16.62 -31.76
C ASN A 77 -16.09 17.81 -31.36
N SER A 78 -14.86 17.54 -30.93
CA SER A 78 -13.90 18.58 -30.55
C SER A 78 -12.59 18.39 -31.28
N SER A 79 -12.11 19.44 -31.93
CA SER A 79 -10.77 19.51 -32.50
C SER A 79 -9.97 20.57 -31.75
N LEU A 80 -8.82 20.18 -31.21
CA LEU A 80 -7.90 21.05 -30.48
C LEU A 80 -6.51 20.92 -31.12
N ARG A 81 -5.85 22.05 -31.36
CA ARG A 81 -4.51 22.15 -31.92
C ARG A 81 -3.68 23.07 -31.02
N TYR A 82 -2.51 22.61 -30.64
CA TYR A 82 -1.56 23.40 -29.87
C TYR A 82 -0.68 24.22 -30.82
N ASP A 83 -0.59 25.53 -30.60
CA ASP A 83 0.37 26.41 -31.26
C ASP A 83 1.55 26.68 -30.31
N PRO A 84 2.72 26.07 -30.54
CA PRO A 84 3.89 26.24 -29.68
C PRO A 84 4.53 27.63 -29.78
N ALA A 85 4.26 28.40 -30.84
CA ALA A 85 4.81 29.74 -31.00
C ALA A 85 4.04 30.79 -30.17
N ALA A 86 2.72 30.61 -30.06
CA ALA A 86 1.85 31.47 -29.25
C ALA A 86 1.63 30.96 -27.81
N GLY A 87 2.05 29.73 -27.51
CA GLY A 87 1.76 29.08 -26.22
C GLY A 87 0.26 28.88 -25.99
N ALA A 88 -0.53 28.82 -27.07
CA ALA A 88 -1.98 28.81 -27.02
C ALA A 88 -2.56 27.52 -27.62
N ILE A 89 -3.70 27.09 -27.10
CA ILE A 89 -4.48 25.99 -27.67
C ILE A 89 -5.65 26.61 -28.43
N HIS A 90 -5.72 26.32 -29.73
CA HIS A 90 -6.81 26.74 -30.60
C HIS A 90 -7.66 25.54 -30.97
N GLY A 91 -8.97 25.70 -31.00
CA GLY A 91 -9.85 24.62 -31.38
C GLY A 91 -11.31 25.01 -31.39
N ALA A 92 -12.14 24.09 -31.85
CA ALA A 92 -13.58 24.24 -31.86
C ALA A 92 -14.23 22.99 -31.29
N VAL A 93 -15.35 23.21 -30.60
CA VAL A 93 -16.27 22.14 -30.20
C VAL A 93 -17.54 22.36 -31.00
N ALA A 94 -17.87 21.40 -31.85
CA ALA A 94 -19.12 21.37 -32.58
C ALA A 94 -19.99 20.25 -31.99
N SER A 95 -21.29 20.47 -31.87
CA SER A 95 -22.23 19.36 -31.72
C SER A 95 -23.35 19.47 -32.72
N MET A 96 -23.66 18.32 -33.31
CA MET A 96 -24.75 18.13 -34.25
C MET A 96 -26.05 17.70 -33.56
N GLY A 97 -26.05 17.54 -32.23
CA GLY A 97 -27.22 17.27 -31.39
C GLY A 97 -27.79 18.54 -30.74
N ALA A 98 -29.01 18.42 -30.18
CA ALA A 98 -29.80 19.49 -29.58
C ALA A 98 -28.94 20.50 -28.79
N GLY A 99 -29.16 21.80 -29.04
CA GLY A 99 -28.34 22.89 -28.53
C GLY A 99 -28.04 22.80 -27.04
N TYR A 100 -26.77 23.00 -26.69
CA TYR A 100 -26.28 22.91 -25.31
C TYR A 100 -26.37 24.31 -24.70
N THR A 101 -27.27 24.48 -23.73
CA THR A 101 -27.41 25.72 -22.95
C THR A 101 -26.42 25.78 -21.78
N GLN A 102 -25.63 24.73 -21.57
CA GLN A 102 -24.75 24.59 -20.41
C GLN A 102 -23.33 25.06 -20.71
N ARG A 103 -22.66 25.67 -19.72
CA ARG A 103 -21.24 26.06 -19.85
C ARG A 103 -20.38 24.82 -20.03
N ILE A 104 -19.57 24.81 -21.08
CA ILE A 104 -18.57 23.76 -21.31
C ILE A 104 -17.32 24.11 -20.49
N ALA A 105 -16.99 23.29 -19.50
CA ALA A 105 -15.74 23.39 -18.77
C ALA A 105 -14.69 22.50 -19.44
N VAL A 106 -13.57 23.11 -19.87
CA VAL A 106 -12.43 22.39 -20.46
C VAL A 106 -11.30 22.39 -19.44
N THR A 107 -10.86 21.20 -19.03
CA THR A 107 -9.73 21.02 -18.12
C THR A 107 -8.57 20.43 -18.89
N LEU A 108 -7.41 21.09 -18.86
CA LEU A 108 -6.15 20.56 -19.35
C LEU A 108 -5.47 19.79 -18.21
N VAL A 109 -5.23 18.49 -18.39
CA VAL A 109 -4.53 17.66 -17.41
C VAL A 109 -3.18 17.28 -18.00
N HIS A 110 -2.10 17.65 -17.31
CA HIS A 110 -0.73 17.28 -17.71
C HIS A 110 -0.28 16.08 -16.88
N PRO A 111 0.26 15.00 -17.48
CA PRO A 111 0.65 13.78 -16.77
C PRO A 111 1.92 13.90 -15.92
N THR A 112 2.45 15.10 -15.69
CA THR A 112 3.72 15.31 -14.95
C THR A 112 3.60 16.31 -13.80
N LEU A 113 2.42 16.47 -13.22
CA LEU A 113 2.22 17.12 -11.92
C LEU A 113 1.46 16.17 -10.99
#